data_AF-A0A5J5BXU1-F1
#
_entry.id   AF-A0A5J5BXU1-F1
#
_cell.length_a   1.000
_cell.length_b   1.000
_cell.length_c   1.000
_cell.angle_alpha   90.00
_cell.angle_beta   90.00
_cell.angle_gamma   90.00
#
_symmetry.space_group_name_H-M   'P 1'
#
loop_
_entity.id
_entity.type
_entity.pdbx_description
1 polymer ?
#
loop_
_entity_poly.entity_id
_entity_poly.type
_entity_poly.pdbx_seq_one_letter_code
_entity_poly.pdbx_strand_id
1 'polypeptide(L)'
;MASCSTMLLFPPNPSLSPRNPLSSLLTIHRLSPLRISATRPSSSSSTRTLSISASSNALQALIFDCDGVILESEHLHRQAYNDAFSHFNVQCPSLPSQPLNWGPDFYDELQNRIGGGKPKMRWYFKEHGWPSSTILEKPPEDDTERVKLIDTLQDWKTERYKEIIKSGTVEPRPGVLRLMDEVKTAGKKLAVCSAATKSSVILCLENLIGIERFQSLDCFLAGDDVKEKKPDPSIYLTAVKTLGVSEGNCLVVEDSVIGLQAATRAGMSCVVTYTPSTANQDFKDAIAIYPDLSNVRLRDLELLLQNVVAAK
;
A
#
# COMPACT_ATOMS: atom_id res chain seq x y z
N MET A 1 -50.26 -21.44 -7.94
CA MET A 1 -51.38 -20.49 -7.99
C MET A 1 -51.08 -19.33 -7.04
N ALA A 2 -51.07 -18.11 -7.58
CA ALA A 2 -51.12 -16.75 -6.98
C ALA A 2 -50.37 -16.49 -5.65
N SER A 3 -49.27 -15.72 -5.61
CA SER A 3 -49.08 -14.27 -5.87
C SER A 3 -49.40 -13.38 -4.66
N CYS A 4 -48.38 -12.72 -4.10
CA CYS A 4 -48.48 -11.33 -3.67
C CYS A 4 -47.06 -10.73 -3.49
N SER A 5 -46.62 -9.99 -4.51
CA SER A 5 -45.44 -9.12 -4.46
C SER A 5 -45.89 -7.69 -4.14
N THR A 6 -45.33 -7.06 -3.11
CA THR A 6 -45.53 -5.65 -2.82
C THR A 6 -44.31 -4.86 -3.29
N MET A 7 -44.48 -4.15 -4.42
CA MET A 7 -43.58 -3.10 -4.90
C MET A 7 -43.78 -1.83 -4.06
N LEU A 8 -42.70 -1.25 -3.55
CA LEU A 8 -42.67 0.13 -3.06
C LEU A 8 -42.01 1.01 -4.12
N LEU A 9 -42.80 1.94 -4.66
CA LEU A 9 -42.42 2.99 -5.60
C LEU A 9 -41.83 4.19 -4.82
N PHE A 10 -40.63 4.64 -5.19
CA PHE A 10 -40.10 5.96 -4.81
C PHE A 10 -40.26 6.95 -5.98
N PRO A 11 -40.61 8.23 -5.73
CA PRO A 11 -40.78 9.24 -6.77
C PRO A 11 -39.45 9.85 -7.25
N PRO A 12 -39.40 10.47 -8.44
CA PRO A 12 -38.18 10.98 -9.04
C PRO A 12 -37.80 12.38 -8.50
N ASN A 13 -36.49 12.60 -8.32
CA ASN A 13 -35.92 13.91 -7.96
C ASN A 13 -35.64 14.74 -9.23
N PRO A 14 -35.97 16.05 -9.25
CA PRO A 14 -35.77 16.88 -10.44
C PRO A 14 -34.34 17.41 -10.58
N SER A 15 -33.90 17.40 -11.84
CA SER A 15 -32.66 17.96 -12.39
C SER A 15 -32.54 19.48 -12.19
N LEU A 16 -31.36 19.95 -11.78
CA LEU A 16 -30.93 21.35 -11.90
C LEU A 16 -29.65 21.43 -12.74
N SER A 17 -29.72 22.28 -13.76
CA SER A 17 -28.72 22.59 -14.77
C SER A 17 -27.65 23.59 -14.28
N PRO A 18 -26.47 23.66 -14.92
CA PRO A 18 -25.36 24.51 -14.49
C PRO A 18 -25.47 25.94 -15.07
N ARG A 19 -25.08 26.94 -14.28
CA ARG A 19 -24.84 28.33 -14.73
C ARG A 19 -23.35 28.64 -14.72
N ASN A 20 -22.83 29.05 -15.88
CA ASN A 20 -21.56 29.78 -16.04
C ASN A 20 -21.59 31.14 -15.32
N PRO A 21 -20.42 31.72 -15.02
CA PRO A 21 -20.09 32.94 -15.77
C PRO A 21 -18.63 33.04 -16.24
N LEU A 22 -18.48 33.74 -17.37
CA LEU A 22 -17.25 34.23 -17.99
C LEU A 22 -16.86 35.62 -17.44
N SER A 23 -15.62 36.01 -17.80
CA SER A 23 -15.00 37.35 -17.76
C SER A 23 -14.26 37.68 -16.45
N SER A 24 -13.07 38.29 -16.44
CA SER A 24 -12.42 39.13 -17.43
C SER A 24 -10.89 39.16 -17.22
N LEU A 25 -10.15 39.24 -18.32
CA LEU A 25 -8.73 39.57 -18.40
C LEU A 25 -8.57 41.09 -18.34
N LEU A 26 -7.68 41.59 -17.46
CA LEU A 26 -7.10 42.93 -17.60
C LEU A 26 -5.61 42.89 -17.27
N THR A 27 -4.82 42.95 -18.34
CA THR A 27 -3.39 43.30 -18.38
C THR A 27 -3.28 44.82 -18.28
N ILE A 28 -2.45 45.34 -17.37
CA ILE A 28 -1.95 46.73 -17.46
C ILE A 28 -0.43 46.74 -17.28
N HIS A 29 0.23 47.39 -18.24
CA HIS A 29 1.66 47.61 -18.35
C HIS A 29 2.20 48.62 -17.33
N ARG A 30 3.49 48.41 -17.01
CA ARG A 30 4.52 49.37 -16.56
C ARG A 30 4.22 50.86 -16.75
N LEU A 31 4.75 51.68 -15.82
CA LEU A 31 5.80 52.68 -16.10
C LEU A 31 6.42 53.21 -14.78
N SER A 32 7.75 53.33 -14.77
CA SER A 32 8.59 53.94 -13.71
C SER A 32 8.59 55.47 -13.78
N PRO A 33 9.05 56.15 -12.73
CA PRO A 33 9.94 57.29 -12.93
C PRO A 33 11.24 57.23 -12.08
N LEU A 34 12.14 58.13 -12.45
CA LEU A 34 13.59 58.13 -12.27
C LEU A 34 14.14 58.55 -10.90
N ARG A 35 15.29 57.94 -10.58
CA ARG A 35 16.54 58.42 -9.93
C ARG A 35 16.54 59.80 -9.24
N ILE A 36 17.06 59.80 -8.00
CA ILE A 36 18.10 60.75 -7.55
C ILE A 36 19.18 59.97 -6.78
N SER A 37 20.44 60.25 -7.13
CA SER A 37 21.67 59.68 -6.59
C SER A 37 22.17 60.49 -5.40
N ALA A 38 22.52 59.83 -4.29
CA ALA A 38 23.37 60.40 -3.25
C ALA A 38 24.39 59.35 -2.82
N THR A 39 25.65 59.56 -3.20
CA THR A 39 26.80 58.77 -2.80
C THR A 39 27.30 59.23 -1.44
N ARG A 40 27.48 58.29 -0.51
CA ARG A 40 28.27 58.48 0.72
C ARG A 40 29.03 57.19 1.00
N PRO A 41 30.35 57.23 1.25
CA PRO A 41 31.10 56.03 1.57
C PRO A 41 30.98 55.77 3.07
N SER A 42 30.59 54.57 3.44
CA SER A 42 30.77 54.08 4.80
C SER A 42 31.14 52.60 4.73
N SER A 43 32.39 52.34 5.06
CA SER A 43 32.95 51.03 5.33
C SER A 43 32.14 50.36 6.44
N SER A 44 31.36 49.33 6.08
CA SER A 44 30.86 48.36 7.05
C SER A 44 31.48 47.02 6.75
N SER A 45 32.30 46.56 7.70
CA SER A 45 32.71 45.18 7.85
C SER A 45 31.45 44.32 7.91
N SER A 46 31.06 43.75 6.77
CA SER A 46 29.99 42.75 6.72
C SER A 46 30.58 41.46 7.27
N THR A 47 30.47 41.27 8.57
CA THR A 47 30.53 39.94 9.15
C THR A 47 29.36 39.19 8.55
N ARG A 48 29.62 38.43 7.47
CA ARG A 48 28.69 37.42 6.98
C ARG A 48 28.54 36.41 8.10
N THR A 49 27.53 36.60 8.94
CA THR A 49 26.95 35.51 9.69
C THR A 49 26.40 34.56 8.65
N LEU A 50 27.22 33.60 8.23
CA LEU A 50 26.75 32.40 7.57
C LEU A 50 25.77 31.78 8.57
N SER A 51 24.48 32.04 8.38
CA SER A 51 23.46 31.15 8.88
C SER A 51 23.68 29.85 8.11
N ILE A 52 24.57 29.02 8.65
CA ILE A 52 24.53 27.60 8.41
C ILE A 52 23.17 27.22 8.99
N SER A 53 22.16 27.24 8.12
CA SER A 53 20.97 26.43 8.29
C SER A 53 21.53 25.01 8.36
N ALA A 54 21.88 24.58 9.56
CA ALA A 54 21.90 23.17 9.89
C ALA A 54 20.49 22.73 9.56
N SER A 55 20.29 22.22 8.35
CA SER A 55 19.09 21.51 8.00
C SER A 55 19.08 20.34 8.97
N SER A 56 18.39 20.50 10.09
CA SER A 56 18.09 19.39 10.96
C SER A 56 17.40 18.39 10.04
N ASN A 57 18.03 17.24 9.79
CA ASN A 57 17.46 16.11 9.05
C ASN A 57 16.35 15.52 9.92
N ALA A 58 15.29 16.30 10.08
CA ALA A 58 14.08 15.93 10.76
C ALA A 58 13.24 15.14 9.76
N LEU A 59 12.62 14.06 10.24
CA LEU A 59 11.65 13.29 9.47
C LEU A 59 10.64 14.23 8.79
N GLN A 60 10.59 14.22 7.46
CA GLN A 60 9.66 15.01 6.66
C GLN A 60 8.52 14.16 6.10
N ALA A 61 8.76 12.87 5.85
CA ALA A 61 7.76 11.95 5.33
C ALA A 61 7.82 10.58 6.00
N LEU A 62 6.64 10.05 6.34
CA LEU A 62 6.47 8.64 6.72
C LEU A 62 5.77 7.91 5.57
N ILE A 63 6.35 6.81 5.12
CA ILE A 63 5.85 6.01 3.99
C ILE A 63 5.55 4.61 4.51
N PHE A 64 4.29 4.18 4.44
CA PHE A 64 3.88 2.84 4.83
C PHE A 64 3.86 1.91 3.61
N ASP A 65 4.31 0.66 3.76
CA ASP A 65 3.75 -0.41 2.93
C ASP A 65 2.27 -0.66 3.27
N CYS A 66 1.56 -1.42 2.45
CA CYS A 66 0.18 -1.82 2.71
C CYS A 66 0.09 -3.21 3.34
N ASP A 67 0.55 -4.24 2.62
CA ASP A 67 0.34 -5.63 2.96
C ASP A 67 1.33 -6.06 4.04
N GLY A 68 0.82 -6.54 5.17
CA GLY A 68 1.64 -6.83 6.34
C GLY A 68 2.02 -5.59 7.15
N VAL A 69 1.67 -4.37 6.74
CA VAL A 69 1.92 -3.14 7.51
C VAL A 69 0.64 -2.42 7.90
N ILE A 70 -0.26 -2.12 6.96
CA ILE A 70 -1.58 -1.55 7.28
C ILE A 70 -2.53 -2.66 7.74
N LEU A 71 -2.42 -3.85 7.17
CA LEU A 71 -3.26 -5.01 7.48
C LEU A 71 -2.47 -6.32 7.38
N GLU A 72 -2.96 -7.36 8.06
CA GLU A 72 -2.42 -8.73 7.92
C GLU A 72 -3.15 -9.41 6.78
N SER A 73 -2.64 -9.30 5.55
CA SER A 73 -3.38 -9.77 4.37
C SER A 73 -3.18 -11.25 4.03
N GLU A 74 -2.10 -11.89 4.49
CA GLU A 74 -1.78 -13.27 4.08
C GLU A 74 -2.84 -14.28 4.50
N HIS A 75 -3.29 -14.22 5.75
CA HIS A 75 -4.34 -15.12 6.23
C HIS A 75 -5.69 -14.87 5.52
N LEU A 76 -5.99 -13.63 5.14
CA LEU A 76 -7.19 -13.26 4.40
C LEU A 76 -7.15 -13.79 2.96
N HIS A 77 -5.99 -13.73 2.31
CA HIS A 77 -5.79 -14.34 1.00
C HIS A 77 -5.91 -15.86 1.06
N ARG A 78 -5.32 -16.50 2.08
CA ARG A 78 -5.46 -17.94 2.31
C ARG A 78 -6.91 -18.35 2.53
N GLN A 79 -7.64 -17.59 3.34
CA GLN A 79 -9.08 -17.79 3.53
C GLN A 79 -9.82 -17.69 2.19
N ALA A 80 -9.57 -16.65 1.41
CA ALA A 80 -10.24 -16.48 0.11
C ALA A 80 -9.94 -17.61 -0.89
N TYR A 81 -8.72 -18.19 -0.87
CA TYR A 81 -8.40 -19.40 -1.63
C TYR A 81 -9.21 -20.61 -1.16
N ASN A 82 -9.22 -20.87 0.15
CA ASN A 82 -9.92 -22.01 0.72
C ASN A 82 -11.44 -21.90 0.54
N ASP A 83 -12.00 -20.70 0.63
CA ASP A 83 -13.40 -20.43 0.33
C ASP A 83 -13.71 -20.74 -1.15
N ALA A 84 -12.81 -20.38 -2.08
CA ALA A 84 -12.97 -20.70 -3.51
C ALA A 84 -12.91 -22.21 -3.76
N PHE A 85 -11.94 -22.89 -3.15
CA PHE A 85 -11.81 -24.34 -3.26
C PHE A 85 -13.03 -25.06 -2.69
N SER A 86 -13.55 -24.60 -1.55
CA SER A 86 -14.78 -25.12 -0.97
C SER A 86 -15.99 -24.85 -1.85
N HIS A 87 -16.14 -23.62 -2.38
CA HIS A 87 -17.27 -23.23 -3.22
C HIS A 87 -17.38 -24.10 -4.49
N PHE A 88 -16.26 -24.37 -5.14
CA PHE A 88 -16.21 -25.19 -6.35
C PHE A 88 -15.95 -26.67 -6.07
N ASN A 89 -15.93 -27.10 -4.81
CA ASN A 89 -15.59 -28.46 -4.41
C ASN A 89 -14.34 -28.99 -5.13
N VAL A 90 -13.25 -28.22 -5.10
CA VAL A 90 -11.98 -28.56 -5.74
C VAL A 90 -11.36 -29.76 -5.02
N GLN A 91 -11.36 -30.92 -5.65
CA GLN A 91 -10.88 -32.17 -5.07
C GLN A 91 -9.62 -32.64 -5.79
N CYS A 92 -8.50 -32.63 -5.08
CA CYS A 92 -7.24 -33.16 -5.60
C CYS A 92 -7.22 -34.69 -5.51
N PRO A 93 -6.55 -35.41 -6.45
CA PRO A 93 -6.44 -36.86 -6.39
C PRO A 93 -5.82 -37.39 -5.09
N SER A 94 -4.95 -36.60 -4.46
CA SER A 94 -4.34 -36.91 -3.16
C SER A 94 -5.30 -36.81 -1.97
N LEU A 95 -6.42 -36.09 -2.09
CA LEU A 95 -7.41 -35.84 -1.05
C LEU A 95 -8.84 -35.84 -1.64
N PRO A 96 -9.36 -36.99 -2.12
CA PRO A 96 -10.58 -37.02 -2.92
C PRO A 96 -11.87 -36.76 -2.13
N SER A 97 -11.84 -36.86 -0.80
CA SER A 97 -13.04 -36.83 0.04
C SER A 97 -13.41 -35.45 0.58
N GLN A 98 -12.57 -34.43 0.37
CA GLN A 98 -12.78 -33.08 0.89
C GLN A 98 -12.26 -32.02 -0.09
N PRO A 99 -12.86 -30.82 -0.12
CA PRO A 99 -12.29 -29.71 -0.86
C PRO A 99 -10.87 -29.39 -0.39
N LEU A 100 -10.02 -28.99 -1.33
CA LEU A 100 -8.66 -28.54 -1.07
C LEU A 100 -8.66 -27.44 -0.02
N ASN A 101 -7.75 -27.55 0.94
CA ASN A 101 -7.54 -26.54 1.97
C ASN A 101 -6.04 -26.36 2.21
N TRP A 102 -5.56 -25.13 2.03
CA TRP A 102 -4.20 -24.75 2.37
C TRP A 102 -4.11 -24.30 3.84
N GLY A 103 -3.33 -25.05 4.62
CA GLY A 103 -2.97 -24.70 5.99
C GLY A 103 -2.03 -23.47 6.03
N PRO A 104 -1.89 -22.84 7.22
CA PRO A 104 -1.08 -21.64 7.39
C PRO A 104 0.38 -21.86 6.98
N ASP A 105 1.05 -22.86 7.56
CA ASP A 105 2.48 -23.14 7.31
C ASP A 105 2.75 -23.40 5.81
N PHE A 106 1.88 -24.19 5.17
CA PHE A 106 2.00 -24.46 3.75
C PHE A 106 1.80 -23.21 2.89
N TYR A 107 0.81 -22.38 3.23
CA TYR A 107 0.54 -21.16 2.47
C TYR A 107 1.66 -20.12 2.63
N ASP A 108 2.27 -20.02 3.82
CA ASP A 108 3.42 -19.15 4.04
C ASP A 108 4.62 -19.57 3.18
N GLU A 109 4.92 -20.88 3.08
CA GLU A 109 5.93 -21.37 2.15
C GLU A 109 5.57 -21.05 0.69
N LEU A 110 4.32 -21.29 0.31
CA LEU A 110 3.83 -21.08 -1.04
C LEU A 110 3.87 -19.59 -1.44
N GLN A 111 3.51 -18.69 -0.54
CA GLN A 111 3.56 -17.24 -0.75
C GLN A 111 5.00 -16.75 -0.94
N ASN A 112 5.92 -17.23 -0.10
CA ASN A 112 7.32 -16.80 -0.14
C ASN A 112 8.09 -17.37 -1.34
N ARG A 113 7.70 -18.54 -1.87
CA ARG A 113 8.36 -19.18 -3.02
C ARG A 113 7.71 -18.85 -4.36
N ILE A 114 6.39 -18.77 -4.41
CA ILE A 114 5.61 -18.65 -5.65
C ILE A 114 4.75 -17.38 -5.61
N GLY A 115 5.23 -16.34 -6.29
CA GLY A 115 4.50 -15.08 -6.44
C GLY A 115 3.25 -15.20 -7.31
N GLY A 116 2.24 -14.39 -7.04
CA GLY A 116 1.02 -14.27 -7.85
C GLY A 116 0.00 -15.39 -7.65
N GLY A 117 -1.29 -15.08 -7.83
CA GLY A 117 -2.36 -16.01 -7.48
C GLY A 117 -2.54 -17.20 -8.44
N LYS A 118 -2.55 -16.94 -9.75
CA LYS A 118 -2.63 -18.00 -10.77
C LYS A 118 -1.39 -18.92 -10.76
N PRO A 119 -0.14 -18.39 -10.67
CA PRO A 119 1.05 -19.23 -10.57
C PRO A 119 1.03 -20.18 -9.36
N LYS A 120 0.57 -19.74 -8.18
CA LYS A 120 0.42 -20.61 -7.00
C LYS A 120 -0.41 -21.85 -7.28
N MET A 121 -1.62 -21.65 -7.80
CA MET A 121 -2.53 -22.76 -8.12
C MET A 121 -1.96 -23.66 -9.23
N ARG A 122 -1.35 -23.08 -10.27
CA ARG A 122 -0.72 -23.87 -11.35
C ARG A 122 0.42 -24.73 -10.84
N TRP A 123 1.29 -24.16 -10.01
CA TRP A 123 2.38 -24.90 -9.37
C TRP A 123 1.81 -26.02 -8.51
N TYR A 124 0.85 -25.71 -7.63
CA TYR A 124 0.24 -26.70 -6.75
C TYR A 124 -0.38 -27.88 -7.52
N PHE A 125 -1.22 -27.62 -8.52
CA PHE A 125 -1.88 -28.68 -9.29
C PHE A 125 -0.90 -29.47 -10.17
N LYS A 126 0.20 -28.85 -10.60
CA LYS A 126 1.26 -29.56 -11.31
C LYS A 126 1.98 -30.56 -10.38
N GLU A 127 2.28 -30.17 -9.15
CA GLU A 127 2.99 -31.02 -8.19
C GLU A 127 2.10 -32.07 -7.51
N HIS A 128 0.81 -31.76 -7.30
CA HIS A 128 -0.12 -32.59 -6.51
C HIS A 128 -1.23 -33.24 -7.34
N GLY A 129 -1.24 -33.03 -8.65
CA GLY A 129 -2.26 -33.51 -9.56
C GLY A 129 -3.40 -32.51 -9.76
N TRP A 130 -3.87 -32.43 -11.01
CA TRP A 130 -4.98 -31.55 -11.38
C TRP A 130 -6.30 -32.04 -10.76
N PRO A 131 -7.13 -31.14 -10.20
CA PRO A 131 -8.31 -31.54 -9.46
C PRO A 131 -9.55 -31.66 -10.33
N SER A 132 -10.54 -32.42 -9.89
CA SER A 132 -11.93 -32.26 -10.29
C SER A 132 -12.60 -31.15 -9.47
N SER A 133 -13.72 -30.62 -9.96
CA SER A 133 -14.50 -29.56 -9.32
C SER A 133 -15.92 -29.51 -9.89
N THR A 134 -16.76 -28.61 -9.38
CA THR A 134 -18.04 -28.27 -10.02
C THR A 134 -17.87 -27.47 -11.32
N ILE A 135 -16.66 -26.97 -11.62
CA ILE A 135 -16.33 -26.31 -12.89
C ILE A 135 -16.01 -27.35 -13.96
N LEU A 136 -15.27 -28.40 -13.57
CA LEU A 136 -14.85 -29.52 -14.41
C LEU A 136 -15.01 -30.82 -13.61
N GLU A 137 -16.00 -31.65 -13.96
CA GLU A 137 -16.31 -32.88 -13.22
C GLU A 137 -15.15 -33.89 -13.17
N LYS A 138 -14.25 -33.81 -14.15
CA LYS A 138 -13.01 -34.60 -14.21
C LYS A 138 -11.80 -33.68 -14.18
N PRO A 139 -10.63 -34.18 -13.75
CA PRO A 139 -9.38 -33.45 -13.88
C PRO A 139 -9.15 -32.97 -15.33
N PRO A 140 -8.72 -31.71 -15.53
CA PRO A 140 -8.50 -31.16 -16.87
C PRO A 140 -7.43 -31.93 -17.65
N GLU A 141 -7.74 -32.28 -18.90
CA GLU A 141 -6.88 -33.10 -19.76
C GLU A 141 -5.94 -32.23 -20.62
N ASP A 142 -6.37 -31.01 -20.96
CA ASP A 142 -5.63 -30.08 -21.81
C ASP A 142 -5.38 -28.70 -21.18
N ASP A 143 -4.58 -27.88 -21.86
CA ASP A 143 -4.21 -26.55 -21.36
C ASP A 143 -5.37 -25.54 -21.37
N THR A 144 -6.36 -25.72 -22.25
CA THR A 144 -7.55 -24.86 -22.31
C THR A 144 -8.39 -25.04 -21.04
N GLU A 145 -8.63 -26.30 -20.65
CA GLU A 145 -9.36 -26.62 -19.42
C GLU A 145 -8.61 -26.18 -18.17
N ARG A 146 -7.28 -26.37 -18.14
CA ARG A 146 -6.42 -25.89 -17.04
C ARG A 146 -6.50 -24.39 -16.86
N VAL A 147 -6.43 -23.63 -17.96
CA VAL A 147 -6.57 -22.17 -17.93
C VAL A 147 -7.95 -21.77 -17.44
N LYS A 148 -9.02 -22.38 -17.97
CA LYS A 148 -10.40 -22.10 -17.55
C LYS A 148 -10.60 -22.32 -16.05
N LEU A 149 -10.12 -23.44 -15.51
CA LEU A 149 -10.20 -23.75 -14.09
C LEU A 149 -9.47 -22.71 -13.23
N ILE A 150 -8.21 -22.44 -13.56
CA ILE A 150 -7.36 -21.49 -12.81
C ILE A 150 -7.95 -20.08 -12.83
N ASP A 151 -8.44 -19.63 -13.99
CA ASP A 151 -9.00 -18.30 -14.14
C ASP A 151 -10.31 -18.17 -13.35
N THR A 152 -11.20 -19.15 -13.45
CA THR A 152 -12.46 -19.16 -12.68
C THR A 152 -12.21 -19.15 -11.16
N LEU A 153 -11.27 -19.97 -10.67
CA LEU A 153 -10.91 -19.99 -9.26
C LEU A 153 -10.29 -18.67 -8.81
N GLN A 154 -9.40 -18.09 -9.63
CA GLN A 154 -8.74 -16.84 -9.30
C GLN A 154 -9.73 -15.67 -9.26
N ASP A 155 -10.65 -15.61 -10.22
CA ASP A 155 -11.64 -14.53 -10.30
C ASP A 155 -12.59 -14.59 -9.11
N TRP A 156 -13.11 -15.77 -8.78
CA TRP A 156 -13.95 -15.95 -7.59
C TRP A 156 -13.20 -15.64 -6.30
N LYS A 157 -11.96 -16.14 -6.14
CA LYS A 157 -11.10 -15.81 -4.99
C LYS A 157 -10.88 -14.31 -4.86
N THR A 158 -10.75 -13.60 -5.98
CA THR A 158 -10.56 -12.15 -6.00
C THR A 158 -11.80 -11.42 -5.51
N GLU A 159 -13.00 -11.82 -5.94
CA GLU A 159 -14.26 -11.26 -5.42
C GLU A 159 -14.45 -11.61 -3.94
N ARG A 160 -14.14 -12.84 -3.54
CA ARG A 160 -14.24 -13.24 -2.14
C ARG A 160 -13.31 -12.44 -1.23
N TYR A 161 -12.08 -12.18 -1.67
CA TYR A 161 -11.16 -11.31 -0.95
C TYR A 161 -11.74 -9.89 -0.79
N LYS A 162 -12.39 -9.35 -1.83
CA LYS A 162 -13.07 -8.05 -1.73
C LYS A 162 -14.18 -8.05 -0.70
N GLU A 163 -14.98 -9.11 -0.64
CA GLU A 163 -16.03 -9.26 0.39
C GLU A 163 -15.44 -9.30 1.79
N ILE A 164 -14.34 -10.05 2.00
CA ILE A 164 -13.65 -10.13 3.29
C ILE A 164 -13.20 -8.73 3.73
N ILE A 165 -12.55 -7.96 2.85
CA ILE A 165 -12.10 -6.60 3.18
C ILE A 165 -13.29 -5.66 3.46
N LYS A 166 -14.39 -5.78 2.71
CA LYS A 166 -15.60 -4.94 2.87
C LYS A 166 -16.50 -5.37 4.02
N SER A 167 -16.24 -6.50 4.67
CA SER A 167 -17.08 -7.03 5.74
C SER A 167 -17.09 -6.17 7.01
N GLY A 168 -16.09 -5.30 7.17
CA GLY A 168 -15.87 -4.52 8.39
C GLY A 168 -15.23 -5.32 9.54
N THR A 169 -14.88 -6.60 9.34
CA THR A 169 -14.22 -7.43 10.37
C THR A 169 -12.70 -7.40 10.27
N VAL A 170 -12.14 -6.84 9.20
CA VAL A 170 -10.69 -6.69 9.02
C VAL A 170 -10.27 -5.38 9.67
N GLU A 171 -9.36 -5.47 10.63
CA GLU A 171 -8.86 -4.31 11.35
C GLU A 171 -7.46 -3.91 10.85
N PRO A 172 -7.14 -2.60 10.84
CA PRO A 172 -5.78 -2.15 10.65
C PRO A 172 -4.85 -2.67 11.75
N ARG A 173 -3.56 -2.84 11.42
CA ARG A 173 -2.56 -3.25 12.41
C ARG A 173 -2.50 -2.29 13.60
N PRO A 174 -2.23 -2.81 14.80
CA PRO A 174 -2.13 -1.99 16.01
C PRO A 174 -1.17 -0.80 15.82
N GLY A 175 -1.66 0.41 16.11
CA GLY A 175 -0.89 1.66 16.07
C GLY A 175 -0.80 2.35 14.72
N VAL A 176 -1.17 1.71 13.60
CA VAL A 176 -1.08 2.30 12.25
C VAL A 176 -1.90 3.59 12.13
N LEU A 177 -3.20 3.53 12.44
CA LEU A 177 -4.09 4.69 12.30
C LEU A 177 -3.63 5.85 13.18
N ARG A 178 -3.25 5.57 14.42
CA ARG A 178 -2.70 6.56 15.35
C ARG A 178 -1.46 7.23 14.76
N LEU A 179 -0.54 6.46 14.20
CA LEU A 179 0.69 7.00 13.66
C LEU A 179 0.45 7.85 12.40
N MET A 180 -0.51 7.45 11.54
CA MET A 180 -0.96 8.28 10.42
C MET A 180 -1.51 9.63 10.91
N ASP A 181 -2.34 9.63 11.96
CA ASP A 181 -2.91 10.84 12.53
C ASP A 181 -1.83 11.75 13.15
N GLU A 182 -0.85 11.16 13.86
CA GLU A 182 0.29 11.88 14.43
C GLU A 182 1.12 12.57 13.32
N VAL A 183 1.39 11.88 12.20
CA VAL A 183 2.13 12.41 11.05
C VAL A 183 1.40 13.60 10.43
N LYS A 184 0.09 13.46 10.15
CA LYS A 184 -0.71 14.54 9.58
C LYS A 184 -0.82 15.73 10.54
N THR A 185 -1.03 15.48 11.84
CA THR A 185 -1.08 16.52 12.87
C THR A 185 0.24 17.30 12.96
N ALA A 186 1.38 16.62 12.81
CA ALA A 186 2.70 17.24 12.81
C ALA A 186 3.03 18.00 11.50
N GLY A 187 2.10 18.07 10.53
CA GLY A 187 2.32 18.74 9.25
C GLY A 187 3.32 18.02 8.34
N LYS A 188 3.59 16.73 8.59
CA LYS A 188 4.51 15.91 7.79
C LYS A 188 3.77 15.23 6.65
N LYS A 189 4.54 14.79 5.66
CA LYS A 189 4.04 14.04 4.52
C LYS A 189 3.72 12.60 4.89
N LEU A 190 2.61 12.10 4.39
CA LEU A 190 2.17 10.72 4.59
C LEU A 190 1.93 10.05 3.24
N ALA A 191 2.52 8.87 3.05
CA ALA A 191 2.29 8.09 1.84
C ALA A 191 2.12 6.59 2.11
N VAL A 192 1.51 5.90 1.14
CA VAL A 192 1.41 4.44 1.10
C VAL A 192 2.03 3.91 -0.21
N CYS A 193 2.86 2.87 -0.14
CA CYS A 193 3.56 2.28 -1.29
C CYS A 193 3.50 0.76 -1.24
N SER A 194 2.70 0.14 -2.10
CA SER A 194 2.50 -1.31 -2.13
C SER A 194 2.87 -1.93 -3.47
N ALA A 195 3.30 -3.20 -3.46
CA ALA A 195 3.54 -4.01 -4.66
C ALA A 195 2.25 -4.61 -5.27
N ALA A 196 1.11 -4.49 -4.57
CA ALA A 196 -0.19 -4.98 -5.01
C ALA A 196 -0.77 -4.13 -6.16
N THR A 197 -1.80 -4.64 -6.83
CA THR A 197 -2.48 -3.89 -7.90
C THR A 197 -3.16 -2.63 -7.33
N LYS A 198 -3.30 -1.60 -8.16
CA LYS A 198 -3.91 -0.33 -7.73
C LYS A 198 -5.32 -0.51 -7.17
N SER A 199 -6.10 -1.39 -7.78
CA SER A 199 -7.44 -1.74 -7.32
C SER A 199 -7.45 -2.40 -5.94
N SER A 200 -6.45 -3.24 -5.61
CA SER A 200 -6.33 -3.88 -4.30
C SER A 200 -5.94 -2.88 -3.23
N VAL A 201 -4.99 -1.98 -3.54
CA VAL A 201 -4.56 -0.92 -2.61
C VAL A 201 -5.71 0.03 -2.30
N ILE A 202 -6.43 0.51 -3.31
CA ILE A 202 -7.60 1.39 -3.13
C ILE A 202 -8.65 0.72 -2.24
N LEU A 203 -8.99 -0.53 -2.53
CA LEU A 203 -9.93 -1.30 -1.73
C LEU A 203 -9.50 -1.36 -0.25
N CYS A 204 -8.24 -1.68 0.02
CA CYS A 204 -7.73 -1.76 1.40
C CYS A 204 -7.76 -0.39 2.08
N LEU A 205 -7.30 0.66 1.41
CA LEU A 205 -7.27 2.00 2.00
C LEU A 205 -8.68 2.55 2.29
N GLU A 206 -9.61 2.41 1.36
CA GLU A 206 -10.99 2.89 1.55
C GLU A 206 -11.68 2.21 2.74
N ASN A 207 -11.45 0.91 2.94
CA ASN A 207 -12.17 0.12 3.95
C ASN A 207 -11.45 0.06 5.31
N LEU A 208 -10.13 0.21 5.34
CA LEU A 208 -9.34 0.00 6.57
C LEU A 208 -8.94 1.30 7.26
N ILE A 209 -8.47 2.30 6.50
CA ILE A 209 -8.05 3.58 7.10
C ILE A 209 -9.18 4.62 7.11
N GLY A 210 -10.22 4.36 6.31
CA GLY A 210 -11.38 5.22 6.13
C GLY A 210 -11.14 6.32 5.10
N ILE A 211 -12.22 6.80 4.49
CA ILE A 211 -12.16 7.74 3.36
C ILE A 211 -11.44 9.05 3.69
N GLU A 212 -11.60 9.57 4.92
CA GLU A 212 -10.97 10.83 5.34
C GLU A 212 -9.44 10.69 5.39
N ARG A 213 -8.92 9.61 5.99
CA ARG A 213 -7.47 9.36 6.02
C ARG A 213 -6.93 9.09 4.63
N PHE A 214 -7.67 8.32 3.82
CA PHE A 214 -7.26 8.03 2.45
C PHE A 214 -7.12 9.31 1.62
N GLN A 215 -8.11 10.21 1.68
CA GLN A 215 -8.04 11.51 1.01
C GLN A 215 -6.97 12.43 1.59
N SER A 216 -6.57 12.22 2.84
CA SER A 216 -5.50 12.98 3.48
C SER A 216 -4.08 12.54 3.10
N LEU A 217 -3.91 11.39 2.44
CA LEU A 217 -2.60 10.93 1.98
C LEU A 217 -2.03 11.94 0.97
N ASP A 218 -0.76 12.30 1.14
CA ASP A 218 -0.05 13.16 0.19
C ASP A 218 0.31 12.39 -1.10
N CYS A 219 0.43 11.06 -1.00
CA CYS A 219 0.69 10.16 -2.13
C CYS A 219 0.26 8.73 -1.79
N PHE A 220 -0.25 7.98 -2.77
CA PHE A 220 -0.23 6.52 -2.70
C PHE A 220 0.25 5.96 -4.05
N LEU A 221 1.07 4.92 -4.00
CA LEU A 221 1.56 4.20 -5.17
C LEU A 221 1.30 2.71 -5.01
N ALA A 222 0.89 2.09 -6.11
CA ALA A 222 0.67 0.67 -6.22
C ALA A 222 1.66 0.03 -7.21
N GLY A 223 1.67 -1.29 -7.29
CA GLY A 223 2.57 -2.06 -8.13
C GLY A 223 2.41 -1.80 -9.62
N ASP A 224 1.26 -1.27 -10.05
CA ASP A 224 1.00 -0.91 -11.45
C ASP A 224 1.49 0.52 -11.79
N ASP A 225 1.86 1.32 -10.77
CA ASP A 225 2.40 2.67 -10.96
C ASP A 225 3.91 2.67 -11.21
N VAL A 226 4.58 1.52 -11.09
CA VAL A 226 6.01 1.33 -11.37
C VAL A 226 6.26 0.11 -12.25
N LYS A 227 7.32 0.19 -13.07
CA LYS A 227 7.70 -0.92 -13.95
C LYS A 227 8.37 -2.05 -13.19
N GLU A 228 9.37 -1.71 -12.38
CA GLU A 228 10.14 -2.67 -11.60
C GLU A 228 9.58 -2.73 -10.17
N LYS A 229 9.37 -3.94 -9.65
CA LYS A 229 8.79 -4.19 -8.33
C LYS A 229 9.88 -4.34 -7.27
N LYS A 230 9.51 -4.17 -5.99
CA LYS A 230 10.39 -4.46 -4.84
C LYS A 230 11.08 -5.83 -5.05
N PRO A 231 12.41 -5.96 -4.87
CA PRO A 231 13.31 -5.07 -4.12
C PRO A 231 13.90 -3.91 -4.94
N ASP A 232 13.40 -3.64 -6.14
CA ASP A 232 13.75 -2.43 -6.86
C ASP A 232 13.24 -1.17 -6.11
N PRO A 233 14.04 -0.09 -5.99
CA PRO A 233 13.69 1.10 -5.22
C PRO A 233 12.67 2.02 -5.92
N SER A 234 12.27 1.73 -7.17
CA SER A 234 11.48 2.64 -8.01
C SER A 234 10.21 3.17 -7.34
N ILE A 235 9.49 2.34 -6.57
CA ILE A 235 8.25 2.79 -5.90
C ILE A 235 8.52 3.85 -4.84
N TYR A 236 9.59 3.68 -4.05
CA TYR A 236 9.97 4.64 -3.01
C TYR A 236 10.56 5.92 -3.62
N LEU A 237 11.43 5.80 -4.62
CA LEU A 237 11.96 6.96 -5.34
C LEU A 237 10.84 7.79 -6.01
N THR A 238 9.84 7.12 -6.57
CA THR A 238 8.65 7.79 -7.15
C THR A 238 7.83 8.48 -6.08
N ALA A 239 7.65 7.86 -4.90
CA ALA A 239 6.94 8.46 -3.78
C ALA A 239 7.65 9.74 -3.32
N VAL A 240 8.96 9.70 -3.08
CA VAL A 240 9.72 10.86 -2.60
C VAL A 240 9.72 12.01 -3.61
N LYS A 241 9.86 11.70 -4.90
CA LYS A 241 9.67 12.71 -5.96
C LYS A 241 8.28 13.35 -5.92
N THR A 242 7.24 12.56 -5.71
CA THR A 242 5.85 13.06 -5.61
C THR A 242 5.64 13.91 -4.37
N LEU A 243 6.24 13.52 -3.25
CA LEU A 243 6.13 14.22 -1.97
C LEU A 243 6.96 15.52 -1.91
N GLY A 244 7.97 15.66 -2.77
CA GLY A 244 8.84 16.84 -2.82
C GLY A 244 9.77 16.96 -1.60
N VAL A 245 10.22 15.83 -1.07
CA VAL A 245 11.14 15.73 0.08
C VAL A 245 12.45 15.05 -0.33
N SER A 246 13.45 15.00 0.54
CA SER A 246 14.67 14.24 0.30
C SER A 246 14.57 12.81 0.86
N GLU A 247 15.25 11.86 0.23
CA GLU A 247 15.25 10.44 0.61
C GLU A 247 15.75 10.26 2.06
N GLY A 248 16.79 10.99 2.45
CA GLY A 248 17.34 10.95 3.81
C GLY A 248 16.42 11.50 4.89
N ASN A 249 15.38 12.26 4.52
CA ASN A 249 14.36 12.77 5.44
C ASN A 249 13.07 11.91 5.41
N CYS A 250 13.10 10.77 4.74
CA CYS A 250 12.00 9.82 4.69
C CYS A 250 12.29 8.62 5.59
N LEU A 251 11.22 8.12 6.22
CA LEU A 251 11.24 6.84 6.90
C LEU A 251 10.18 5.93 6.29
N VAL A 252 10.59 4.71 5.96
CA VAL A 252 9.71 3.66 5.46
C VAL A 252 9.32 2.72 6.58
N VAL A 253 8.05 2.33 6.64
CA VAL A 253 7.53 1.26 7.50
C VAL A 253 7.21 0.06 6.62
N GLU A 254 7.89 -1.06 6.86
CA GLU A 254 7.80 -2.30 6.07
C GLU A 254 7.61 -3.52 6.96
N ASP A 255 7.24 -4.66 6.37
CA ASP A 255 7.13 -5.94 7.08
C ASP A 255 8.11 -7.00 6.56
N SER A 256 8.68 -6.81 5.38
CA SER A 256 9.44 -7.84 4.64
C SER A 256 10.84 -7.39 4.25
N VAL A 257 11.75 -8.35 4.06
CA VAL A 257 13.14 -8.10 3.64
C VAL A 257 13.20 -7.52 2.22
N ILE A 258 12.27 -7.91 1.35
CA ILE A 258 12.17 -7.40 -0.03
C ILE A 258 11.80 -5.91 -0.02
N GLY A 259 10.89 -5.53 0.87
CA GLY A 259 10.52 -4.16 1.15
C GLY A 259 11.63 -3.33 1.76
N LEU A 260 12.27 -3.86 2.80
CA LEU A 260 13.46 -3.27 3.43
C LEU A 260 14.56 -3.00 2.40
N GLN A 261 14.87 -3.98 1.54
CA GLN A 261 15.87 -3.82 0.48
C GLN A 261 15.50 -2.70 -0.49
N ALA A 262 14.23 -2.59 -0.89
CA ALA A 262 13.77 -1.50 -1.75
C ALA A 262 13.94 -0.13 -1.08
N ALA A 263 13.58 0.00 0.20
CA ALA A 263 13.73 1.24 0.96
C ALA A 263 15.21 1.65 1.10
N THR A 264 16.07 0.70 1.50
CA THR A 264 17.51 0.94 1.67
C THR A 264 18.18 1.30 0.35
N ARG A 265 17.83 0.63 -0.76
CA ARG A 265 18.35 0.96 -2.12
C ARG A 265 17.86 2.32 -2.61
N ALA A 266 16.72 2.79 -2.11
CA ALA A 266 16.21 4.13 -2.39
C ALA A 266 16.90 5.21 -1.53
N GLY A 267 17.87 4.84 -0.68
CA GLY A 267 18.57 5.77 0.21
C GLY A 267 17.77 6.17 1.44
N MET A 268 16.67 5.47 1.74
CA MET A 268 15.78 5.78 2.86
C MET A 268 16.08 4.87 4.04
N SER A 269 15.84 5.38 5.25
CA SER A 269 15.83 4.52 6.43
C SER A 269 14.53 3.73 6.48
N CYS A 270 14.56 2.57 7.13
CA CYS A 270 13.40 1.69 7.23
C CYS A 270 13.27 1.10 8.63
N VAL A 271 12.05 1.16 9.18
CA VAL A 271 11.66 0.36 10.34
C VAL A 271 10.83 -0.82 9.87
N VAL A 272 11.06 -1.98 10.51
CA VAL A 272 10.30 -3.19 10.24
C VAL A 272 9.26 -3.41 11.34
N THR A 273 8.03 -3.71 10.93
CA THR A 273 6.96 -4.25 11.76
C THR A 273 6.57 -5.60 11.19
N TYR A 274 7.17 -6.69 11.68
CA TYR A 274 7.04 -8.00 11.03
C TYR A 274 5.66 -8.62 11.25
N THR A 275 5.28 -9.55 10.38
CA THR A 275 4.11 -10.42 10.53
C THR A 275 4.58 -11.83 10.93
N PRO A 276 3.69 -12.75 11.34
CA PRO A 276 4.09 -14.15 11.54
C PRO A 276 4.79 -14.76 10.31
N SER A 277 4.35 -14.41 9.10
CA SER A 277 4.90 -14.92 7.84
C SER A 277 6.28 -14.33 7.49
N THR A 278 6.67 -13.20 8.08
CA THR A 278 7.96 -12.54 7.84
C THR A 278 8.91 -12.52 9.05
N ALA A 279 8.46 -13.00 10.22
CA ALA A 279 9.20 -12.93 11.48
C ALA A 279 10.62 -13.53 11.44
N ASN A 280 10.85 -14.53 10.59
CA ASN A 280 12.13 -15.23 10.46
C ASN A 280 13.05 -14.68 9.35
N GLN A 281 12.70 -13.56 8.73
CA GLN A 281 13.52 -12.94 7.69
C GLN A 281 14.69 -12.13 8.28
N ASP A 282 15.75 -11.92 7.49
CA ASP A 282 16.92 -11.15 7.89
C ASP A 282 16.67 -9.64 7.74
N PHE A 283 16.38 -8.96 8.85
CA PHE A 283 16.12 -7.53 8.92
C PHE A 283 17.32 -6.68 9.37
N LYS A 284 18.56 -7.17 9.22
CA LYS A 284 19.77 -6.47 9.70
C LYS A 284 19.94 -5.03 9.20
N ASP A 285 19.38 -4.69 8.05
CA ASP A 285 19.49 -3.36 7.44
C ASP A 285 18.40 -2.39 7.96
N ALA A 286 17.44 -2.88 8.76
CA ALA A 286 16.42 -2.04 9.37
C ALA A 286 17.02 -1.24 10.54
N ILE A 287 16.59 0.01 10.70
CA ILE A 287 17.07 0.87 11.78
C ILE A 287 16.36 0.59 13.12
N ALA A 288 15.20 -0.09 13.06
CA ALA A 288 14.54 -0.71 14.20
C ALA A 288 13.57 -1.81 13.72
N ILE A 289 13.28 -2.75 14.60
CA ILE A 289 12.33 -3.85 14.36
C ILE A 289 11.35 -3.87 15.52
N TYR A 290 10.06 -3.93 15.20
CA TYR A 290 8.96 -3.98 16.15
C TYR A 290 8.03 -5.16 15.82
N PRO A 291 7.34 -5.75 16.81
CA PRO A 291 6.28 -6.72 16.55
C PRO A 291 5.04 -6.07 15.93
N ASP A 292 4.73 -4.84 16.36
CA ASP A 292 3.66 -3.99 15.83
C ASP A 292 3.93 -2.52 16.23
N LEU A 293 3.05 -1.60 15.83
CA LEU A 293 3.22 -0.17 16.08
C LEU A 293 2.45 0.34 17.31
N SER A 294 1.87 -0.52 18.16
CA SER A 294 1.07 -0.12 19.33
C SER A 294 1.80 0.88 20.22
N ASN A 295 3.08 0.60 20.48
CA ASN A 295 3.93 1.34 21.40
C ASN A 295 4.95 2.25 20.69
N VAL A 296 4.80 2.47 19.38
CA VAL A 296 5.70 3.31 18.59
C VAL A 296 5.05 4.66 18.29
N ARG A 297 5.58 5.75 18.85
CA ARG A 297 5.11 7.13 18.59
C ARG A 297 5.91 7.77 17.46
N LEU A 298 5.34 8.76 16.79
CA LEU A 298 6.04 9.55 15.78
C LEU A 298 7.36 10.11 16.33
N ARG A 299 7.37 10.60 17.58
CA ARG A 299 8.58 11.11 18.23
C ARG A 299 9.70 10.07 18.33
N ASP A 300 9.35 8.80 18.56
CA ASP A 300 10.35 7.72 18.65
C ASP A 300 11.02 7.53 17.29
N LEU A 301 10.22 7.56 16.21
CA LEU A 301 10.70 7.47 14.83
C LEU A 301 11.56 8.67 14.42
N GLU A 302 11.19 9.87 14.84
CA GLU A 302 11.99 11.08 14.62
C GLU A 302 13.37 10.97 15.27
N LEU A 303 13.41 10.55 16.54
CA LEU A 303 14.66 10.36 17.28
C LEU A 303 15.52 9.27 16.64
N LEU A 304 14.90 8.18 16.21
CA LEU A 304 15.58 7.07 15.54
C LEU A 304 16.28 7.54 14.25
N LEU A 305 15.56 8.29 13.39
CA LEU A 305 16.13 8.81 12.14
C LEU A 305 17.25 9.82 12.41
N GLN A 306 17.09 10.71 13.41
CA GLN A 306 18.13 11.66 13.80
C GLN A 306 19.42 10.97 14.23
N ASN A 307 19.32 9.88 15.01
CA ASN A 307 20.49 9.12 15.46
C ASN A 307 21.24 8.45 14.29
N VAL A 308 20.51 7.93 13.30
CA VAL A 308 21.11 7.33 12.10
C VAL A 308 21.85 8.38 11.27
N VAL A 309 21.28 9.58 11.14
CA VAL A 309 21.93 10.71 10.47
C VAL A 309 23.19 11.14 11.21
N ALA A 310 23.14 11.24 12.54
CA ALA A 310 24.27 11.67 13.35
C ALA A 310 25.44 10.68 13.35
N ALA A 311 25.18 9.42 13.00
CA ALA A 311 26.19 8.35 12.92
C ALA A 311 26.91 8.27 11.56
N LYS A 312 26.50 9.05 10.55
CA LYS A 312 27.11 9.11 9.21
C LYS A 312 28.06 10.30 9.09
#